data_AF-A0A9D9C0T3-F1
#
_entry.id   AF-A0A9D9C0T3-F1
#
_cell.length_a   1.000
_cell.length_b   1.000
_cell.length_c   1.000
_cell.angle_alpha   90.00
_cell.angle_beta   90.00
_cell.angle_gamma   90.00
#
_symmetry.space_group_name_H-M   'P 1'
#
loop_
_entity.id
_entity.type
_entity.pdbx_description
1 polymer ?
#
loop_
_entity_poly.entity_id
_entity_poly.type
_entity_poly.pdbx_seq_one_letter_code
_entity_poly.pdbx_strand_id
1 'polypeptide(L)'
;MKLQDLDIKGFMAATSGSDPVPGGGSISALCGALSAALAEMVTGLTIGRKKYVEVEEEMKALAPKMAEAQVKFLQFIDDDADAYNVVFDAFKLPKET
;
A
#
# COMPACT_ATOMS: atom_id res chain seq x y z
N MET A 1 7.42 -14.32 -5.99
CA MET A 1 8.01 -13.01 -5.67
C MET A 1 6.84 -12.13 -5.29
N LYS A 2 6.92 -11.40 -4.17
CA LYS A 2 5.83 -10.48 -3.81
C LYS A 2 5.86 -9.26 -4.72
N LEU A 3 4.69 -8.71 -5.04
CA LEU A 3 4.55 -7.51 -5.84
C LEU A 3 5.16 -6.30 -5.12
N GLN A 4 5.04 -6.24 -3.79
CA GLN A 4 5.62 -5.17 -2.97
C GLN A 4 7.16 -5.14 -2.96
N ASP A 5 7.81 -6.23 -3.39
CA ASP A 5 9.28 -6.34 -3.46
C ASP A 5 9.86 -5.90 -4.82
N LEU A 6 9.01 -5.61 -5.80
CA LEU A 6 9.45 -5.10 -7.10
C LEU A 6 9.96 -3.66 -6.96
N ASP A 7 10.94 -3.30 -7.79
CA ASP A 7 11.25 -1.89 -7.96
C ASP A 7 10.10 -1.16 -8.69
N ILE A 8 10.09 0.17 -8.62
CA ILE A 8 9.01 0.99 -9.20
C ILE A 8 8.81 0.66 -10.68
N LYS A 9 9.91 0.45 -11.43
CA LYS A 9 9.84 0.13 -12.85
C LYS A 9 9.23 -1.25 -13.09
N GLY A 10 9.61 -2.25 -12.30
CA GLY A 10 9.09 -3.60 -12.36
C GLY A 10 7.60 -3.66 -12.02
N PHE A 11 7.18 -2.95 -10.96
CA PHE A 11 5.77 -2.87 -10.60
C PHE A 11 4.93 -2.17 -11.70
N MET A 12 5.45 -1.08 -12.29
CA MET A 12 4.81 -0.41 -13.42
C MET A 12 4.72 -1.32 -14.66
N ALA A 13 5.80 -2.04 -14.97
CA ALA A 13 5.81 -2.98 -16.09
C ALA A 13 4.76 -4.09 -15.90
N ALA A 14 4.70 -4.68 -14.71
CA ALA A 14 3.70 -5.69 -14.35
C ALA A 14 2.26 -5.14 -14.48
N THR A 15 2.01 -3.93 -13.96
CA THR A 15 0.70 -3.27 -14.04
C THR A 15 0.27 -2.99 -15.48
N SER A 16 1.20 -2.59 -16.34
CA SER A 16 0.92 -2.33 -17.77
C SER A 16 0.91 -3.59 -18.65
N GLY A 17 1.13 -4.76 -18.04
CA GLY A 17 1.18 -6.05 -18.72
C GLY A 17 -0.21 -6.55 -19.15
N SER A 18 -0.22 -7.77 -19.69
CA SER A 18 -1.45 -8.48 -20.06
C SER A 18 -2.08 -9.29 -18.92
N ASP A 19 -1.36 -9.43 -17.80
CA ASP A 19 -1.82 -10.21 -16.66
C ASP A 19 -2.89 -9.42 -15.88
N PRO A 20 -3.89 -10.10 -15.30
CA PRO A 20 -4.97 -9.43 -14.58
C PRO A 20 -4.54 -8.86 -13.21
N VAL A 21 -3.37 -9.25 -12.71
CA VAL A 21 -2.76 -8.75 -11.48
C VAL A 21 -1.30 -8.33 -11.76
N PRO A 22 -0.79 -7.24 -11.17
CA PRO A 22 -1.45 -6.32 -10.24
C PRO A 22 -2.57 -5.49 -10.89
N GLY A 23 -3.69 -5.37 -10.17
CA GLY A 23 -4.89 -4.66 -10.65
C GLY A 23 -5.06 -3.27 -10.03
N GLY A 24 -6.25 -2.68 -10.22
CA GLY A 24 -6.58 -1.36 -9.67
C GLY A 24 -6.54 -1.30 -8.13
N GLY A 25 -6.85 -2.40 -7.45
CA GLY A 25 -6.74 -2.49 -5.98
C GLY A 25 -5.27 -2.44 -5.53
N SER A 26 -4.41 -3.23 -6.17
CA SER A 26 -2.95 -3.24 -5.95
C SER A 26 -2.34 -1.84 -6.16
N ILE A 27 -2.76 -1.12 -7.20
CA ILE A 27 -2.34 0.27 -7.46
C ILE A 27 -2.85 1.23 -6.37
N SER A 28 -4.10 1.07 -5.95
CA SER A 28 -4.68 1.88 -4.88
C SER A 28 -3.96 1.66 -3.55
N ALA A 29 -3.55 0.42 -3.27
CA ALA A 29 -2.74 0.07 -2.11
C ALA A 29 -1.36 0.75 -2.16
N LEU A 30 -0.66 0.71 -3.30
CA LEU A 30 0.61 1.44 -3.49
C LEU A 30 0.44 2.95 -3.25
N CYS A 31 -0.62 3.57 -3.80
CA CYS A 31 -0.93 4.98 -3.55
C CYS A 31 -1.14 5.28 -2.06
N GLY A 32 -1.81 4.38 -1.33
CA GLY A 32 -1.97 4.46 0.12
C GLY A 32 -0.64 4.40 0.86
N ALA A 33 0.26 3.47 0.48
CA ALA A 33 1.58 3.33 1.08
C ALA A 33 2.44 4.60 0.87
N LEU A 34 2.45 5.15 -0.34
CA LEU A 34 3.16 6.39 -0.66
C LEU A 34 2.59 7.59 0.12
N SER A 35 1.26 7.66 0.26
CA SER A 35 0.59 8.72 1.02
C SER A 35 0.92 8.66 2.50
N ALA A 36 0.93 7.45 3.08
CA ALA A 36 1.31 7.22 4.47
C ALA A 36 2.78 7.59 4.72
N ALA A 37 3.69 7.19 3.82
CA ALA A 37 5.11 7.56 3.91
C ALA A 37 5.32 9.08 3.88
N LEU A 38 4.60 9.79 3.00
CA LEU A 38 4.67 11.25 2.95
C LEU A 38 4.12 11.89 4.23
N ALA A 39 3.00 11.38 4.75
CA ALA A 39 2.43 11.86 6.01
C ALA A 39 3.39 11.63 7.19
N GLU A 40 4.02 10.46 7.27
CA GLU A 40 5.04 10.14 8.28
C GLU A 40 6.21 11.14 8.20
N MET A 41 6.74 11.41 7.00
CA MET A 41 7.77 12.42 6.80
C MET A 41 7.36 13.79 7.35
N VAL A 42 6.13 14.22 7.07
CA VAL A 42 5.61 15.52 7.55
C VAL A 42 5.51 15.54 9.08
N THR A 43 5.06 14.45 9.72
CA THR A 43 5.08 14.36 11.20
C THR A 43 6.50 14.53 11.75
N GLY A 44 7.49 13.85 11.17
CA GLY A 44 8.89 13.95 11.57
C GLY A 44 9.52 15.33 11.35
N LEU A 45 9.13 16.04 10.28
CA LEU A 45 9.55 17.42 10.04
C LEU A 45 8.94 18.43 11.01
N THR A 46 7.83 18.06 11.67
CA THR A 46 7.04 18.91 12.55
C THR A 46 7.47 18.78 14.02
N ILE A 47 7.68 17.55 14.49
CA ILE A 47 8.08 17.25 15.88
C ILE A 47 9.42 17.95 16.22
N GLY A 48 9.49 18.56 17.40
CA GLY A 48 10.70 19.24 17.89
C GLY A 48 10.97 20.61 17.27
N ARG A 49 10.08 21.13 16.42
CA ARG A 49 10.18 22.49 15.88
C ARG A 49 9.49 23.49 16.81
N LYS A 50 10.21 24.52 17.24
CA LYS A 50 9.68 25.61 18.10
C LYS A 50 8.38 26.25 17.58
N LYS A 51 8.19 26.30 16.24
CA LYS A 51 6.99 26.90 15.63
C LYS A 51 5.76 25.98 15.65
N TYR A 52 5.92 24.72 16.04
CA TYR A 52 4.88 23.69 15.99
C TYR A 52 4.62 23.01 17.35
N VAL A 53 5.05 23.66 18.45
CA VAL A 53 4.89 23.13 19.81
C VAL A 53 3.43 22.82 20.14
N GLU A 54 2.49 23.63 19.64
CA GLU A 54 1.05 23.46 19.88
C GLU A 54 0.48 22.15 19.28
N VAL A 55 1.10 21.61 18.23
CA VAL A 55 0.64 20.38 17.55
C VAL A 55 1.58 19.19 17.76
N GLU A 56 2.62 19.34 18.59
CA GLU A 56 3.68 18.34 18.71
C GLU A 56 3.16 16.99 19.22
N GLU A 57 2.28 16.99 20.23
CA GLU A 57 1.71 15.76 20.79
C GLU A 57 0.76 15.06 19.80
N GLU A 58 0.02 15.81 19.00
CA GLU A 58 -0.78 15.25 17.90
C GLU A 58 0.11 14.57 16.86
N MET A 59 1.20 15.22 16.47
CA MET A 59 2.14 14.66 15.50
C MET A 59 2.85 13.41 16.03
N LYS A 60 3.21 13.38 17.32
CA LYS A 60 3.75 12.18 17.99
C LYS A 60 2.75 11.02 17.99
N ALA A 61 1.46 11.31 18.15
CA ALA A 61 0.41 10.30 18.10
C ALA A 61 0.10 9.81 16.66
N LEU A 62 0.32 10.65 15.65
CA LEU A 62 0.10 10.33 14.24
C LEU A 62 1.28 9.58 13.61
N ALA A 63 2.52 9.93 13.96
CA ALA A 63 3.73 9.32 13.40
C ALA A 63 3.70 7.77 13.39
N PRO A 64 3.45 7.06 14.51
CA PRO A 64 3.40 5.59 14.49
C PRO A 64 2.23 5.04 13.66
N LYS A 65 1.11 5.77 13.56
CA LYS A 65 -0.04 5.35 12.74
C LYS A 65 0.27 5.44 11.25
N MET A 66 1.07 6.43 10.83
CA MET A 66 1.49 6.56 9.44
C MET A 66 2.48 5.46 9.06
N ALA A 67 3.44 5.15 9.94
CA ALA A 67 4.35 4.02 9.76
C ALA A 67 3.59 2.68 9.67
N GLU A 68 2.62 2.45 10.55
CA GLU A 68 1.76 1.26 10.50
C GLU A 68 0.94 1.20 9.19
N ALA A 69 0.35 2.33 8.79
CA ALA A 69 -0.41 2.42 7.55
C ALA A 69 0.45 2.12 6.33
N GLN A 70 1.71 2.59 6.30
CA GLN A 70 2.64 2.28 5.20
C GLN A 70 2.84 0.77 5.06
N VAL A 71 3.16 0.07 6.16
CA VAL A 71 3.36 -1.39 6.16
C VAL A 71 2.08 -2.11 5.73
N LYS A 72 0.93 -1.67 6.25
CA LYS A 72 -0.37 -2.28 5.94
C LYS A 72 -0.75 -2.11 4.46
N PHE A 73 -0.55 -0.93 3.90
CA PHE A 73 -0.82 -0.68 2.49
C PHE A 73 0.13 -1.43 1.56
N LEU A 74 1.41 -1.62 1.94
CA LEU A 74 2.32 -2.49 1.18
C LEU A 74 1.84 -3.94 1.16
N GLN A 75 1.36 -4.47 2.30
CA GLN A 75 0.78 -5.80 2.36
C GLN A 75 -0.50 -5.92 1.50
N PHE A 76 -1.34 -4.88 1.47
CA PHE A 76 -2.55 -4.86 0.64
C PHE A 76 -2.29 -4.95 -0.87
N ILE A 77 -1.08 -4.65 -1.35
CA ILE A 77 -0.70 -4.87 -2.74
C ILE A 77 -0.78 -6.37 -3.07
N ASP A 78 -0.19 -7.21 -2.23
CA ASP A 78 -0.21 -8.66 -2.44
C ASP A 78 -1.59 -9.24 -2.10
N ASP A 79 -2.24 -8.77 -1.04
CA ASP A 79 -3.56 -9.28 -0.63
C ASP A 79 -4.62 -9.10 -1.73
N ASP A 80 -4.58 -7.99 -2.48
CA ASP A 80 -5.46 -7.74 -3.62
C ASP A 80 -5.21 -8.75 -4.77
N ALA A 81 -3.94 -8.98 -5.10
CA ALA A 81 -3.56 -9.94 -6.14
C ALA A 81 -3.92 -11.38 -5.75
N ASP A 82 -3.67 -11.76 -4.50
CA ASP A 82 -4.00 -13.09 -3.96
C ASP A 82 -5.52 -13.30 -3.92
N ALA A 83 -6.29 -12.29 -3.49
CA ALA A 83 -7.75 -12.34 -3.49
C ALA A 83 -8.32 -12.51 -4.91
N TYR A 84 -7.76 -11.80 -5.89
CA TYR A 84 -8.14 -11.96 -7.29
C TYR A 84 -7.88 -13.39 -7.78
N ASN A 85 -6.70 -13.94 -7.48
CA ASN A 85 -6.33 -15.29 -7.91
C ASN A 85 -7.29 -16.36 -7.36
N VAL A 86 -7.69 -16.26 -6.08
CA VAL A 86 -8.66 -17.18 -5.46
C VAL A 86 -9.99 -17.14 -6.20
N VAL A 87 -10.50 -15.95 -6.52
CA VAL A 87 -11.75 -15.79 -7.27
C VAL A 87 -11.61 -16.33 -8.69
N PHE A 88 -10.49 -16.04 -9.36
CA PHE A 88 -10.22 -16.51 -10.71
C PHE A 88 -10.13 -18.04 -10.78
N ASP A 89 -9.52 -18.68 -9.78
CA ASP A 89 -9.46 -20.13 -9.68
C ASP A 89 -10.83 -20.75 -9.43
N ALA A 90 -11.69 -20.11 -8.63
CA ALA A 90 -13.07 -20.54 -8.45
C ALA A 90 -13.86 -20.51 -9.78
N PHE A 91 -13.63 -19.51 -10.63
CA PHE A 91 -14.26 -19.44 -11.96
C PHE A 91 -13.84 -20.56 -12.93
N LYS A 92 -12.69 -21.21 -12.68
CA LYS A 92 -12.23 -22.36 -13.49
C LYS A 92 -12.88 -23.67 -13.09
N LEU A 93 -13.55 -23.73 -11.93
CA LEU A 93 -14.23 -24.94 -11.49
C LEU A 93 -15.42 -25.27 -12.40
N PRO A 94 -15.77 -26.56 -12.58
CA PRO A 94 -16.96 -26.95 -13.33
C PRO A 94 -18.20 -26.26 -12.78
N LYS A 95 -19.02 -25.70 -13.68
CA LYS A 95 -20.27 -25.00 -13.30
C LYS A 95 -21.39 -25.93 -12.87
N GLU A 96 -21.24 -27.22 -13.17
CA GLU A 96 -22.20 -28.27 -12.85
C GLU A 96 -21.60 -29.18 -11.77
N THR A 97 -21.72 -28.74 -10.52
CA THR A 97 -21.70 -29.60 -9.34
C THR A 97 -22.92 -29.28 -8.50
#